data_AF-A0A3N2BFA3-F1
#
_entry.id   AF-A0A3N2BFA3-F1
#
_cell.length_a   1.000
_cell.length_b   1.000
_cell.length_c   1.000
_cell.angle_alpha   90.00
_cell.angle_beta   90.00
_cell.angle_gamma   90.00
#
_symmetry.space_group_name_H-M   'P 1'
#
loop_
_entity.id
_entity.type
_entity.pdbx_description
1 polymer ?
#
loop_
_entity_poly.entity_id
_entity_poly.type
_entity_poly.pdbx_seq_one_letter_code
_entity_poly.pdbx_strand_id
1 'polypeptide(L)'
;MRRRGIKTNRRRALRVVVAVTGVAVLAACLIEGPTDGPNTRGSSDDATSAVDASRDADEVLERYGIALPESASTPQLELLPENVGRDEGYRLSFTVEPDEVEQLCADINGPLPAPRLTETRAEVLGVEEPPDGAQLCSGSRPENLRQQIQLLYAGDPAEVTLALYLMPVR
;
A
#
# COMPACT_ATOMS: atom_id res chain seq x y z
N MET A 1 -17.62 -54.10 -10.71
CA MET A 1 -17.68 -52.87 -9.91
C MET A 1 -17.64 -51.66 -10.84
N ARG A 2 -18.67 -50.80 -10.79
CA ARG A 2 -18.83 -49.59 -11.62
C ARG A 2 -18.25 -48.37 -10.89
N ARG A 3 -17.36 -47.61 -11.54
CA ARG A 3 -17.15 -46.15 -11.33
C ARG A 3 -16.66 -45.59 -12.68
N ARG A 4 -17.49 -44.88 -13.47
CA ARG A 4 -17.70 -43.40 -13.46
C ARG A 4 -16.34 -42.70 -13.23
N GLY A 5 -15.65 -42.13 -14.22
CA GLY A 5 -16.11 -41.21 -15.26
C GLY A 5 -16.06 -39.79 -14.70
N ILE A 6 -15.16 -38.94 -15.21
CA ILE A 6 -15.33 -37.49 -15.45
C ILE A 6 -14.18 -37.04 -16.38
N LYS A 7 -14.59 -36.53 -17.55
CA LYS A 7 -13.80 -35.71 -18.47
C LYS A 7 -13.84 -34.27 -17.95
N THR A 8 -12.72 -33.55 -17.99
CA THR A 8 -12.77 -32.07 -18.06
C THR A 8 -11.52 -31.49 -18.73
N ASN A 9 -11.71 -31.17 -20.01
CA ASN A 9 -11.16 -30.06 -20.81
C ASN A 9 -9.96 -29.28 -20.26
N ARG A 10 -8.78 -29.51 -20.86
CA ARG A 10 -7.70 -28.51 -20.93
C ARG A 10 -8.09 -27.43 -21.94
N ARG A 11 -8.73 -26.35 -21.49
CA ARG A 11 -8.78 -25.10 -22.26
C ARG A 11 -7.50 -24.32 -21.97
N ARG A 12 -6.64 -24.23 -22.99
CA ARG A 12 -5.51 -23.31 -23.04
C ARG A 12 -6.07 -21.89 -22.99
N ALA A 13 -5.75 -21.13 -21.95
CA ALA A 13 -5.93 -19.68 -21.96
C ALA A 13 -4.65 -19.07 -22.53
N LEU A 14 -4.76 -18.50 -23.73
CA LEU A 14 -3.79 -17.52 -24.23
C LEU A 14 -3.78 -16.34 -23.26
N ARG A 15 -2.65 -16.03 -22.64
CA ARG A 15 -2.42 -14.70 -22.06
C ARG A 15 -1.85 -13.82 -23.17
N VAL A 16 -2.67 -12.86 -23.58
CA VAL A 16 -2.30 -11.78 -24.49
C VAL A 16 -1.30 -10.89 -23.77
N VAL A 17 -0.11 -10.75 -24.36
CA VAL A 17 0.88 -9.74 -24.01
C VAL A 17 0.32 -8.41 -24.49
N VAL A 18 -0.01 -7.50 -23.57
CA VAL A 18 -0.22 -6.08 -23.91
C VAL A 18 0.96 -5.30 -23.37
N ALA A 19 1.65 -4.66 -24.30
CA ALA A 19 2.92 -4.01 -24.16
C ALA A 19 2.83 -2.69 -23.39
N VAL A 20 3.94 -2.38 -22.74
CA VAL A 20 4.31 -1.10 -22.16
C VAL A 20 4.19 0.02 -23.20
N THR A 21 3.44 1.07 -22.87
CA THR A 21 3.57 2.43 -23.42
C THR A 21 3.25 3.34 -22.24
N GLY A 22 4.19 4.08 -21.68
CA GLY A 22 5.10 4.98 -22.37
C GLY A 22 4.70 6.39 -21.92
N VAL A 23 5.45 6.91 -20.96
CA VAL A 23 5.33 8.27 -20.41
C VAL A 23 5.43 9.28 -21.55
N ALA A 24 4.47 10.20 -21.62
CA ALA A 24 4.57 11.41 -22.44
C ALA A 24 4.20 12.62 -21.60
N VAL A 25 5.20 13.20 -20.95
CA VAL A 25 5.16 14.58 -20.44
C VAL A 25 5.29 15.49 -21.66
N LEU A 26 4.24 16.26 -21.94
CA LEU A 26 4.27 17.30 -22.96
C LEU A 26 3.88 18.63 -22.32
N ALA A 27 4.90 19.33 -21.83
CA ALA A 27 4.84 20.74 -21.52
C ALA A 27 5.28 21.53 -22.77
N ALA A 28 4.39 22.38 -23.29
CA ALA A 28 4.75 23.56 -24.09
C ALA A 28 3.59 24.56 -24.08
N CYS A 29 3.78 25.66 -23.37
CA CYS A 29 2.95 26.86 -23.46
C CYS A 29 3.11 27.52 -24.85
N LEU A 30 2.03 28.09 -25.40
CA LEU A 30 2.05 29.38 -26.10
C LEU A 30 0.62 29.94 -26.23
N ILE A 31 0.53 31.23 -25.93
CA ILE A 31 -0.65 32.08 -25.68
C ILE A 31 -1.02 32.82 -26.96
N GLU A 32 -2.33 33.08 -27.22
CA GLU A 32 -2.82 34.37 -27.76
C GLU A 32 -4.37 34.47 -27.60
N GLY A 33 -4.84 35.56 -26.96
CA GLY A 33 -6.23 35.83 -26.51
C GLY A 33 -7.22 36.28 -27.60
N PRO A 34 -8.44 36.81 -27.27
CA PRO A 34 -8.60 37.97 -26.36
C PRO A 34 -9.86 37.99 -25.44
N THR A 35 -9.75 38.82 -24.38
CA THR A 35 -10.78 39.58 -23.62
C THR A 35 -12.16 38.96 -23.33
N ASP A 36 -12.44 38.63 -22.06
CA ASP A 36 -13.35 39.35 -21.14
C ASP A 36 -13.65 38.52 -19.87
N GLY A 37 -13.62 39.15 -18.68
CA GLY A 37 -14.27 38.63 -17.47
C GLY A 37 -13.36 38.23 -16.29
N PRO A 38 -13.84 38.34 -15.03
CA PRO A 38 -13.03 38.82 -13.92
C PRO A 38 -12.48 37.72 -12.99
N ASN A 39 -11.32 38.01 -12.38
CA ASN A 39 -10.76 37.39 -11.17
C ASN A 39 -10.67 35.85 -11.14
N THR A 40 -9.55 35.32 -11.61
CA THR A 40 -9.04 34.02 -11.13
C THR A 40 -7.65 34.21 -10.56
N ARG A 41 -7.64 34.25 -9.23
CA ARG A 41 -6.47 34.15 -8.37
C ARG A 41 -5.71 32.89 -8.79
N GLY A 42 -4.47 33.07 -9.26
CA GLY A 42 -3.58 31.95 -9.54
C GLY A 42 -3.30 31.20 -8.25
N SER A 43 -3.76 29.95 -8.19
CA SER A 43 -3.33 28.97 -7.19
C SER A 43 -2.35 28.04 -7.89
N SER A 44 -1.08 28.27 -7.60
CA SER A 44 0.02 27.38 -7.91
C SER A 44 0.15 26.39 -6.75
N ASP A 45 -0.72 25.38 -6.70
CA ASP A 45 -0.83 24.43 -5.56
C ASP A 45 -0.75 22.96 -6.01
N ASP A 46 0.28 22.57 -6.78
CA ASP A 46 0.49 21.16 -7.15
C ASP A 46 1.82 20.58 -6.64
N ALA A 47 2.74 21.41 -6.14
CA ALA A 47 4.04 20.97 -5.61
C ALA A 47 4.09 20.87 -4.07
N THR A 48 3.12 21.44 -3.36
CA THR A 48 3.00 21.37 -1.89
C THR A 48 2.41 20.04 -1.44
N SER A 49 1.48 19.47 -2.22
CA SER A 49 0.73 18.25 -1.88
C SER A 49 1.60 17.01 -1.65
N ALA A 50 2.61 16.75 -2.50
CA ALA A 50 3.46 15.55 -2.37
C ALA A 50 4.49 15.66 -1.23
N VAL A 51 4.99 16.87 -0.96
CA VAL A 51 5.96 17.14 0.11
C VAL A 51 5.27 17.14 1.48
N ASP A 52 4.05 17.68 1.56
CA ASP A 52 3.23 17.63 2.78
C ASP A 52 2.79 16.19 3.10
N ALA A 53 2.34 15.41 2.10
CA ALA A 53 1.98 14.00 2.30
C ALA A 53 3.19 13.12 2.71
N SER A 54 4.40 13.41 2.21
CA SER A 54 5.62 12.71 2.61
C SER A 54 6.07 13.07 4.03
N ARG A 55 5.92 14.34 4.44
CA ARG A 55 6.22 14.77 5.81
C ARG A 55 5.25 14.14 6.82
N ASP A 56 3.99 14.02 6.45
CA ASP A 56 2.97 13.35 7.27
C ASP A 56 3.24 11.84 7.38
N ALA A 57 3.79 11.22 6.34
CA ALA A 57 4.19 9.81 6.36
C ALA A 57 5.30 9.53 7.38
N ASP A 58 6.34 10.37 7.42
CA ASP A 58 7.45 10.24 8.37
C ASP A 58 7.00 10.42 9.82
N GLU A 59 6.11 11.39 10.09
CA GLU A 59 5.53 11.57 11.42
C GLU A 59 4.72 10.36 11.87
N VAL A 60 3.92 9.78 10.97
CA VAL A 60 3.16 8.56 11.23
C VAL A 60 4.11 7.39 11.51
N LEU A 61 5.15 7.20 10.70
CA LEU A 61 6.13 6.13 10.91
C LEU A 61 6.85 6.28 12.26
N GLU A 62 7.27 7.49 12.63
CA GLU A 62 7.88 7.79 13.93
C GLU A 62 6.92 7.47 15.09
N ARG A 63 5.65 7.86 14.97
CA ARG A 63 4.60 7.58 15.97
C ARG A 63 4.40 6.09 16.22
N TYR A 64 4.56 5.25 15.19
CA TYR A 64 4.48 3.79 15.28
C TYR A 64 5.85 3.13 15.48
N GLY A 65 6.92 3.92 15.61
CA GLY A 65 8.29 3.44 15.80
C GLY A 65 8.77 2.55 14.65
N ILE A 66 8.37 2.85 13.41
CA ILE A 66 8.74 2.08 12.22
C ILE A 66 9.87 2.83 11.50
N ALA A 67 11.00 2.18 11.32
CA ALA A 67 12.07 2.66 10.44
C ALA A 67 11.96 1.92 9.11
N LEU A 68 11.80 2.67 8.01
CA LEU A 68 11.83 2.07 6.68
C LEU A 68 13.27 1.78 6.26
N PRO A 69 13.50 0.69 5.50
CA PRO A 69 14.82 0.41 4.91
C PRO A 69 15.28 1.52 3.97
N GLU A 70 16.60 1.68 3.78
CA GLU A 70 17.15 2.73 2.93
C GLU A 70 16.77 2.56 1.44
N SER A 71 16.48 1.32 1.01
CA SER A 71 16.01 1.05 -0.35
C SER A 71 14.54 1.41 -0.58
N ALA A 72 13.80 1.69 0.49
CA ALA A 72 12.37 1.97 0.40
C ALA A 72 12.13 3.23 -0.44
N SER A 73 11.20 3.12 -1.40
CA SER A 73 10.69 4.29 -2.10
C SER A 73 9.99 5.25 -1.13
N THR A 74 9.86 6.52 -1.50
CA THR A 74 9.07 7.48 -0.73
C THR A 74 7.66 6.93 -0.45
N PRO A 75 7.24 6.82 0.82
CA PRO A 75 5.96 6.23 1.17
C PRO A 75 4.80 7.14 0.78
N GLN A 76 3.73 6.54 0.26
CA GLN A 76 2.47 7.22 0.00
C GLN A 76 1.52 7.00 1.18
N LEU A 77 1.17 8.07 1.89
CA LEU A 77 0.26 8.04 3.03
C LEU A 77 -1.19 8.26 2.60
N GLU A 78 -2.08 7.47 3.18
CA GLU A 78 -3.52 7.61 3.07
C GLU A 78 -4.18 7.40 4.43
N LEU A 79 -5.23 8.17 4.72
CA LEU A 79 -6.08 7.94 5.89
C LEU A 79 -7.05 6.80 5.59
N LEU A 80 -7.00 5.75 6.40
CA LEU A 80 -8.01 4.72 6.33
C LEU A 80 -9.32 5.27 6.92
N PRO A 81 -10.48 4.94 6.31
CA PRO A 81 -11.76 5.35 6.86
C PRO A 81 -11.91 4.86 8.30
N GLU A 82 -12.64 5.61 9.13
CA GLU A 82 -12.95 5.22 10.51
C GLU A 82 -13.51 3.80 10.52
N ASN A 83 -12.75 2.88 11.11
CA ASN A 83 -13.12 1.49 11.24
C ASN A 83 -13.70 1.30 12.65
N VAL A 84 -14.88 0.70 12.74
CA VAL A 84 -15.59 0.48 14.01
C VAL A 84 -14.67 -0.22 15.01
N GLY A 85 -14.30 0.48 16.09
CA GLY A 85 -13.40 -0.03 17.13
C GLY A 85 -11.92 0.38 17.01
N ARG A 86 -11.60 1.38 16.19
CA ARG A 86 -10.25 1.99 16.06
C ARG A 86 -10.35 3.51 16.15
N ASP A 87 -9.40 4.14 16.82
CA ASP A 87 -9.36 5.60 17.01
C ASP A 87 -8.83 6.32 15.76
N GLU A 88 -7.79 5.74 15.15
CA GLU A 88 -7.15 6.26 13.94
C GLU A 88 -6.63 5.09 13.08
N GLY A 89 -6.59 5.30 11.76
CA GLY A 89 -6.09 4.33 10.80
C GLY A 89 -5.33 5.01 9.67
N TYR A 90 -4.13 4.53 9.38
CA TYR A 90 -3.29 5.00 8.28
C TYR A 90 -2.89 3.84 7.38
N ARG A 91 -2.78 4.11 6.08
CA ARG A 91 -2.20 3.22 5.08
C ARG A 91 -0.96 3.88 4.50
N LEU A 92 0.17 3.17 4.49
CA LEU A 92 1.37 3.57 3.78
C LEU A 92 1.71 2.53 2.72
N SER A 93 1.99 2.98 1.50
CA SER A 93 2.40 2.12 0.40
C SER A 93 3.78 2.53 -0.13
N PHE A 94 4.67 1.57 -0.33
CA PHE A 94 6.03 1.78 -0.87
C PHE A 94 6.57 0.47 -1.47
N THR A 95 7.66 0.56 -2.23
CA THR A 95 8.41 -0.60 -2.73
C THR A 95 9.74 -0.74 -2.04
N VAL A 96 10.21 -1.97 -1.85
CA VAL A 96 11.48 -2.28 -1.19
C VAL A 96 12.05 -3.61 -1.71
N GLU A 97 13.31 -3.90 -1.43
CA GLU A 97 13.92 -5.20 -1.76
C GLU A 97 13.28 -6.35 -0.95
N PRO A 98 13.05 -7.54 -1.56
CA PRO A 98 12.31 -8.62 -0.89
C PRO A 98 12.91 -9.10 0.45
N ASP A 99 14.23 -9.09 0.59
CA ASP A 99 14.95 -9.50 1.80
C ASP A 99 14.79 -8.50 2.95
N GLU A 100 14.69 -7.21 2.65
CA GLU A 100 14.43 -6.18 3.65
C GLU A 100 12.98 -6.21 4.17
N VAL A 101 12.04 -6.74 3.38
CA VAL A 101 10.65 -6.96 3.86
C VAL A 101 10.60 -7.98 4.98
N GLU A 102 11.39 -9.06 4.88
CA GLU A 102 11.43 -10.09 5.92
C GLU A 102 11.99 -9.51 7.22
N GLN A 103 13.00 -8.63 7.14
CA GLN A 103 13.53 -7.93 8.29
C GLN A 103 12.49 -6.98 8.91
N LEU A 104 11.81 -6.17 8.09
CA LEU A 104 10.76 -5.27 8.57
C LEU A 104 9.61 -6.03 9.24
N CYS A 105 9.23 -7.18 8.68
CA CYS A 105 8.25 -8.09 9.28
C CYS A 105 8.72 -8.64 10.64
N ALA A 106 10.00 -9.03 10.73
CA ALA A 106 10.60 -9.54 11.95
C ALA A 106 10.66 -8.46 13.05
N ASP A 107 10.89 -7.21 12.68
CA ASP A 107 10.88 -6.09 13.62
C ASP A 107 9.48 -5.81 14.19
N ILE A 108 8.43 -6.10 13.41
CA ILE A 108 7.02 -5.87 13.80
C ILE A 108 6.46 -7.04 14.63
N ASN A 109 6.75 -8.30 14.26
CA ASN A 109 6.08 -9.48 14.79
C ASN A 109 7.04 -10.54 15.38
N GLY A 110 8.35 -10.25 15.43
CA GLY A 110 9.37 -11.22 15.76
C GLY A 110 9.70 -12.16 14.58
N PRO A 111 10.66 -13.09 14.75
CA PRO A 111 11.28 -13.84 13.64
C PRO A 111 10.38 -14.95 13.03
N LEU A 112 9.07 -14.90 13.27
CA LEU A 112 8.15 -15.90 12.74
C LEU A 112 7.81 -15.59 11.27
N PRO A 113 7.79 -16.61 10.39
CA PRO A 113 7.46 -16.40 8.99
C PRO A 113 6.03 -15.89 8.86
N ALA A 114 5.84 -14.92 7.97
CA ALA A 114 4.54 -14.35 7.68
C ALA A 114 3.61 -15.41 7.07
N PRO A 115 2.38 -15.59 7.57
CA PRO A 115 1.41 -16.43 6.88
C PRO A 115 1.07 -15.84 5.51
N ARG A 116 0.77 -16.72 4.55
CA ARG A 116 0.13 -16.30 3.30
C ARG A 116 -1.17 -15.58 3.59
N LEU A 117 -1.42 -14.50 2.86
CA LEU A 117 -2.65 -13.75 2.98
C LEU A 117 -3.83 -14.64 2.54
N THR A 118 -4.89 -14.63 3.33
CA THR A 118 -6.17 -15.25 2.99
C THR A 118 -7.15 -14.17 2.54
N GLU A 119 -8.14 -14.52 1.70
CA GLU A 119 -9.18 -13.59 1.25
C GLU A 119 -9.85 -12.87 2.44
N THR A 120 -10.20 -13.61 3.49
CA THR A 120 -10.81 -13.05 4.72
C THR A 120 -9.92 -12.00 5.40
N ARG A 121 -8.59 -12.10 5.30
CA ARG A 121 -7.68 -11.09 5.87
C ARG A 121 -7.44 -9.91 4.93
N ALA A 122 -7.55 -10.13 3.62
CA ALA A 122 -7.50 -9.07 2.62
C ALA A 122 -8.68 -8.10 2.78
N GLU A 123 -9.88 -8.63 3.00
CA GLU A 123 -11.10 -7.86 3.24
C GLU A 123 -10.98 -6.94 4.48
N VAL A 124 -10.38 -7.44 5.57
CA VAL A 124 -10.13 -6.65 6.79
C VAL A 124 -9.17 -5.49 6.55
N LEU A 125 -8.28 -5.61 5.56
CA LEU A 125 -7.34 -4.59 5.15
C LEU A 125 -7.90 -3.65 4.07
N GLY A 126 -9.14 -3.87 3.61
CA GLY A 126 -9.72 -3.12 2.50
C GLY A 126 -9.01 -3.36 1.17
N VAL A 127 -8.37 -4.52 1.00
CA VAL A 127 -7.69 -4.91 -0.24
C VAL A 127 -8.61 -5.86 -1.00
N GLU A 128 -9.17 -5.37 -2.12
CA GLU A 128 -10.13 -6.13 -2.92
C GLU A 128 -9.50 -7.34 -3.63
N GLU A 129 -8.27 -7.18 -4.14
CA GLU A 129 -7.57 -8.23 -4.88
C GLU A 129 -6.09 -8.24 -4.51
N PRO A 130 -5.68 -9.01 -3.48
CA PRO A 130 -4.27 -9.07 -3.12
C PRO A 130 -3.46 -9.80 -4.18
N PRO A 131 -2.21 -9.39 -4.41
CA PRO A 131 -1.34 -10.04 -5.38
C PRO A 131 -1.07 -11.52 -5.04
N ASP A 132 -0.89 -12.34 -6.08
CA ASP A 132 -0.57 -13.76 -5.92
C ASP A 132 0.70 -13.93 -5.07
N GLY A 133 0.61 -14.76 -4.02
CA GLY A 133 1.73 -14.98 -3.10
C GLY A 133 1.91 -13.90 -2.04
N ALA A 134 0.93 -12.98 -1.90
CA ALA A 134 0.94 -12.00 -0.85
C ALA A 134 1.03 -12.65 0.54
N GLN A 135 1.82 -12.02 1.40
CA GLN A 135 2.07 -12.41 2.77
C GLN A 135 1.64 -11.28 3.70
N LEU A 136 1.17 -11.66 4.89
CA LEU A 136 0.70 -10.71 5.89
C LEU A 136 1.43 -10.89 7.22
N CYS A 137 2.20 -9.90 7.62
CA CYS A 137 2.68 -9.78 8.99
C CYS A 137 1.69 -8.97 9.81
N SER A 138 1.50 -9.33 11.08
CA SER A 138 0.64 -8.57 11.98
C SER A 138 1.30 -8.55 13.34
N GLY A 139 1.45 -7.38 13.94
CA GLY A 139 2.09 -7.23 15.24
C GLY A 139 1.64 -5.96 15.95
N SER A 140 2.27 -5.71 17.09
CA SER A 140 2.13 -4.51 17.89
C SER A 140 3.48 -4.23 18.53
N ARG A 141 3.86 -2.95 18.65
CA ARG A 141 5.06 -2.60 19.40
C ARG A 141 4.87 -2.93 20.89
N PRO A 142 5.84 -3.59 21.56
CA PRO A 142 5.71 -3.97 22.96
C PRO A 142 5.56 -2.74 23.88
N GLU A 143 6.17 -1.61 23.52
CA GLU A 143 6.05 -0.32 24.20
C GLU A 143 4.67 0.35 24.04
N ASN A 144 3.85 -0.08 23.07
CA ASN A 144 2.53 0.49 22.83
C ASN A 144 1.52 -0.57 22.38
N LEU A 145 0.91 -1.25 23.36
CA LEU A 145 -0.14 -2.25 23.15
C LEU A 145 -1.44 -1.68 22.56
N ARG A 146 -1.55 -0.35 22.38
CA ARG A 146 -2.67 0.28 21.69
C ARG A 146 -2.45 0.39 20.19
N GLN A 147 -1.29 -0.02 19.69
CA GLN A 147 -1.01 -0.03 18.25
C GLN A 147 -1.25 -1.41 17.67
N GLN A 148 -1.84 -1.45 16.49
CA GLN A 148 -1.82 -2.64 15.63
C GLN A 148 -1.18 -2.26 14.29
N ILE A 149 -0.18 -3.04 13.90
CA ILE A 149 0.57 -2.88 12.65
C ILE A 149 0.30 -4.12 11.80
N GLN A 150 -0.08 -3.93 10.55
CA GLN A 150 -0.26 -4.99 9.58
C GLN A 150 0.55 -4.65 8.32
N LEU A 151 1.39 -5.59 7.88
CA LEU A 151 2.27 -5.42 6.72
C LEU A 151 1.88 -6.46 5.68
N LEU A 152 1.35 -6.01 4.55
CA LEU A 152 1.05 -6.80 3.37
C LEU A 152 2.19 -6.65 2.37
N TYR A 153 2.69 -7.75 1.81
CA TYR A 153 3.74 -7.69 0.78
C TYR A 153 3.68 -8.84 -0.22
N ALA A 154 4.10 -8.59 -1.46
CA ALA A 154 4.27 -9.60 -2.52
C ALA A 154 5.24 -9.14 -3.62
N GLY A 155 5.77 -10.09 -4.39
CA GLY A 155 6.49 -9.82 -5.64
C GLY A 155 7.98 -9.48 -5.48
N ASP A 156 8.58 -9.04 -6.59
CA ASP A 156 9.96 -8.55 -6.71
C ASP A 156 10.02 -7.47 -7.84
N PRO A 157 10.34 -6.18 -7.54
CA PRO A 157 10.52 -5.64 -6.19
C PRO A 157 9.23 -5.75 -5.37
N ALA A 158 9.36 -5.87 -4.05
CA ALA A 158 8.21 -6.13 -3.21
C ALA A 158 7.38 -4.86 -3.04
N GLU A 159 6.13 -4.89 -3.48
CA GLU A 159 5.15 -3.86 -3.13
C GLU A 159 4.69 -4.12 -1.70
N VAL A 160 4.89 -3.14 -0.81
CA VAL A 160 4.57 -3.21 0.61
C VAL A 160 3.48 -2.21 0.94
N THR A 161 2.45 -2.70 1.63
CA THR A 161 1.38 -1.89 2.20
C THR A 161 1.35 -2.09 3.71
N LEU A 162 1.63 -1.03 4.47
CA LEU A 162 1.46 -0.96 5.92
C LEU A 162 0.10 -0.40 6.26
N ALA A 163 -0.69 -1.13 7.05
CA ALA A 163 -1.87 -0.61 7.72
C ALA A 163 -1.56 -0.43 9.22
N LEU A 164 -1.68 0.81 9.69
CA LEU A 164 -1.32 1.24 11.03
C LEU A 164 -2.58 1.72 11.75
N TYR A 165 -2.88 1.14 12.90
CA TYR A 165 -4.10 1.43 13.64
C TYR A 165 -3.84 1.75 15.11
N LEU A 166 -4.52 2.78 15.62
CA LEU A 166 -4.65 3.04 17.05
C LEU A 166 -5.94 2.42 17.58
N MET A 167 -5.82 1.68 18.67
CA MET A 167 -6.91 0.99 19.36
C MET A 167 -7.39 1.84 20.55
N PRO A 168 -8.72 1.90 20.79
CA PRO A 168 -9.28 2.66 21.90
C PRO A 168 -8.78 2.17 23.26
N VAL A 169 -8.62 3.13 24.17
CA VAL A 169 -8.33 2.85 25.58
C VAL A 169 -9.56 2.22 26.21
N ARG A 170 -9.45 0.98 26.69
CA ARG A 170 -10.48 0.32 27.49
C ARG A 170 -10.46 0.77 28.94
#